data_AF-A0A954DZT9-F1
#
_entry.id   AF-A0A954DZT9-F1
#
_cell.length_a   1.000
_cell.length_b   1.000
_cell.length_c   1.000
_cell.angle_alpha   90.00
_cell.angle_beta   90.00
_cell.angle_gamma   90.00
#
_symmetry.space_group_name_H-M   'P 1'
#
loop_
_entity.id
_entity.type
_entity.pdbx_description
1 polymer ?
#
loop_
_entity_poly.entity_id
_entity_poly.type
_entity_poly.pdbx_seq_one_letter_code
_entity_poly.pdbx_strand_id
1 'polypeptide(L)'
;HTLTKIEVGMEREQVVFQLGAPTEKIDLADGSQTWRWKSKKTTEREDWAFLIFKNESTTVEEGTTYISFDPDGVVTKCWRD
;
A
#
# COMPACT_ATOMS: atom_id res chain seq x y z
N HIS A 1 4.87 -7.64 -4.31
CA HIS A 1 5.31 -8.38 -3.10
C HIS A 1 5.98 -7.40 -2.14
N THR A 2 5.22 -6.64 -1.33
CA THR A 2 5.84 -5.55 -0.53
C THR A 2 5.35 -5.44 0.92
N LEU A 3 4.26 -6.12 1.35
CA LEU A 3 3.82 -6.08 2.77
C LEU A 3 4.14 -7.29 3.60
N THR A 4 4.85 -8.26 3.04
CA THR A 4 5.37 -9.38 3.83
C THR A 4 6.50 -8.94 4.77
N LYS A 5 6.79 -7.64 4.89
CA LYS A 5 7.93 -7.13 5.68
C LYS A 5 7.55 -6.19 6.84
N ILE A 6 6.31 -5.73 6.94
CA ILE A 6 5.89 -4.91 8.09
C ILE A 6 5.26 -5.83 9.13
N GLU A 7 5.80 -5.78 10.33
CA GLU A 7 5.32 -6.55 11.48
C GLU A 7 4.85 -5.62 12.60
N VAL A 8 3.93 -6.13 13.43
CA VAL A 8 3.54 -5.47 14.68
C VAL A 8 4.78 -5.40 15.57
N GLY A 9 4.99 -4.24 16.22
CA GLY A 9 6.18 -3.98 17.02
C GLY A 9 7.30 -3.22 16.29
N MET A 10 7.18 -2.98 14.98
CA MET A 10 8.14 -2.15 14.25
C MET A 10 7.96 -0.66 14.56
N GLU A 11 9.06 0.09 14.57
CA GLU A 11 9.04 1.54 14.74
C GLU A 11 8.70 2.27 13.43
N ARG A 12 8.13 3.48 13.52
CA ARG A 12 7.79 4.33 12.36
C ARG A 12 8.96 4.47 11.39
N GLU A 13 10.18 4.68 11.86
CA GLU A 13 11.37 4.85 11.02
C GLU A 13 11.67 3.60 10.19
N GLN A 14 11.48 2.41 10.78
CA GLN A 14 11.67 1.15 10.06
C GLN A 14 10.60 0.99 8.98
N VAL A 15 9.35 1.39 9.26
CA VAL A 15 8.27 1.38 8.27
C VAL A 15 8.60 2.33 7.10
N VAL A 16 9.06 3.55 7.38
CA VAL A 16 9.49 4.50 6.34
C VAL A 16 10.66 3.96 5.53
N PHE A 17 11.64 3.35 6.17
CA PHE A 17 12.79 2.76 5.47
C PHE A 17 12.35 1.65 4.50
N GLN A 18 11.35 0.85 4.87
CA GLN A 18 10.90 -0.27 4.06
C GLN A 18 9.89 0.09 2.97
N LEU A 19 8.96 1.00 3.26
CA LEU A 19 7.85 1.36 2.36
C LEU A 19 7.98 2.75 1.73
N GLY A 20 8.94 3.55 2.19
CA GLY A 20 9.01 4.97 1.87
C GLY A 20 7.97 5.80 2.64
N ALA A 21 7.90 7.09 2.33
CA ALA A 21 6.93 7.99 2.95
C ALA A 21 5.49 7.57 2.63
N PRO A 22 4.56 7.66 3.61
CA PRO A 22 3.15 7.38 3.36
C PRO A 22 2.54 8.41 2.42
N THR A 23 1.54 7.99 1.67
CA THR A 23 0.73 8.89 0.84
C THR A 23 -0.10 9.83 1.71
N GLU A 24 -0.59 9.36 2.85
CA GLU A 24 -1.31 10.18 3.82
C GLU A 24 -1.06 9.68 5.24
N LYS A 25 -1.10 10.61 6.19
CA LYS A 25 -1.04 10.39 7.63
C LYS A 25 -2.32 10.91 8.26
N ILE A 26 -2.87 10.14 9.20
CA ILE A 26 -4.07 10.46 9.95
C ILE A 26 -3.70 10.42 11.43
N ASP A 27 -3.72 11.58 12.07
CA ASP A 27 -3.51 11.71 13.52
C ASP A 27 -4.83 11.52 14.25
N LEU A 28 -4.84 10.69 15.28
CA LEU A 28 -6.00 10.46 16.14
C LEU A 28 -5.87 11.24 17.45
N ALA A 29 -7.01 11.53 18.08
CA ALA A 29 -7.06 12.36 19.28
C ALA A 29 -6.39 11.73 20.51
N ASP A 30 -6.19 10.41 20.52
CA ASP A 30 -5.48 9.67 21.57
C ASP A 30 -3.95 9.67 21.37
N GLY A 31 -3.45 10.35 20.34
CA GLY A 31 -2.03 10.40 19.99
C GLY A 31 -1.57 9.26 19.06
N SER A 32 -2.43 8.28 18.79
CA SER A 32 -2.15 7.24 17.80
C SER A 32 -2.17 7.80 16.39
N GLN A 33 -1.54 7.11 15.44
CA GLN A 33 -1.47 7.53 14.05
C GLN A 33 -1.83 6.39 13.12
N THR A 34 -2.52 6.68 12.03
CA THR A 34 -2.71 5.71 10.93
C THR A 34 -2.14 6.28 9.65
N TRP A 35 -1.24 5.55 9.01
CA TRP A 35 -0.62 5.93 7.75
C TRP A 35 -1.16 5.06 6.62
N ARG A 36 -1.32 5.63 5.43
CA ARG A 36 -1.74 4.88 4.24
C ARG A 36 -0.83 5.08 3.04
N TRP A 37 -0.68 4.03 2.25
CA TRP A 37 0.01 4.02 0.96
C TRP A 37 -0.96 3.57 -0.12
N LYS A 38 -1.19 4.42 -1.12
CA LYS A 38 -1.99 4.07 -2.28
C LYS A 38 -1.08 3.51 -3.36
N SER A 39 -1.39 2.32 -3.85
CA SER A 39 -0.72 1.70 -4.99
C SER A 39 -1.70 1.63 -6.16
N LYS A 40 -1.21 2.03 -7.35
CA LYS A 40 -1.94 1.90 -8.60
C LYS A 40 -1.04 1.13 -9.57
N LYS A 41 -1.47 -0.08 -9.93
CA LYS A 41 -0.77 -0.90 -10.91
C LYS A 41 -1.64 -0.98 -12.16
N THR A 42 -1.27 -0.21 -13.17
CA THR A 42 -1.84 -0.35 -14.51
C THR A 42 -1.11 -1.47 -15.22
N THR A 43 -1.80 -2.57 -15.55
CA THR A 43 -1.26 -3.62 -16.40
C THR A 43 -1.91 -3.47 -17.78
N GLU A 44 -1.12 -3.01 -18.74
CA GLU A 44 -1.48 -3.01 -20.15
C GLU A 44 -1.00 -4.33 -20.76
N ARG A 45 -1.93 -5.19 -21.19
CA ARG A 45 -1.60 -6.38 -21.98
C ARG A 45 -1.96 -6.09 -23.43
N GLU A 46 -0.94 -5.90 -24.27
CA GLU A 46 -1.11 -6.02 -25.72
C GLU A 46 -0.95 -7.50 -26.10
N ASP A 47 -2.06 -8.23 -26.20
CA ASP A 47 -2.08 -9.54 -26.83
C ASP A 47 -2.18 -9.35 -28.35
N TRP A 48 -1.07 -9.56 -29.05
CA TRP A 48 -0.99 -9.59 -30.50
C TRP A 48 -1.42 -10.97 -31.00
N ALA A 49 -2.70 -11.27 -30.83
CA ALA A 49 -3.33 -12.41 -31.48
C ALA A 49 -3.53 -12.08 -32.97
N PHE A 50 -2.74 -12.73 -33.82
CA PHE A 50 -2.98 -12.77 -35.25
C PHE A 50 -4.40 -13.32 -35.50
N LEU A 51 -5.19 -12.54 -36.25
CA LEU A 51 -6.53 -12.83 -36.78
C LEU A 51 -7.71 -12.60 -35.81
N ILE A 52 -8.35 -11.43 -36.03
CA ILE A 52 -9.73 -11.04 -35.69
C ILE A 52 -9.97 -10.70 -34.20
N PHE A 53 -10.31 -9.42 -33.96
CA PHE A 53 -10.64 -8.77 -32.68
C PHE A 53 -9.44 -8.33 -31.80
N LYS A 54 -8.98 -7.09 -32.01
CA LYS A 54 -8.10 -6.36 -31.09
C LYS A 54 -8.90 -6.00 -29.83
N ASN A 55 -8.78 -6.79 -28.76
CA ASN A 55 -9.31 -6.45 -27.45
C ASN A 55 -8.18 -5.84 -26.60
N GLU A 56 -8.14 -4.51 -26.53
CA GLU A 56 -7.23 -3.79 -25.65
C GLU A 56 -7.84 -3.82 -24.23
N SER A 57 -7.23 -4.61 -23.34
CA SER A 57 -7.73 -4.77 -21.97
C SER A 57 -6.80 -4.05 -21.00
N THR A 58 -7.17 -2.84 -20.59
CA THR A 58 -6.49 -2.13 -19.50
C THR A 58 -7.04 -2.63 -18.16
N THR A 59 -6.24 -3.35 -17.39
CA THR A 59 -6.59 -3.69 -16.00
C THR A 59 -5.87 -2.74 -15.06
N VAL A 60 -6.65 -1.94 -14.33
CA VAL A 60 -6.13 -1.07 -13.27
C VAL A 60 -6.38 -1.79 -11.94
N GLU A 61 -5.32 -2.28 -11.31
CA GLU A 61 -5.36 -2.77 -9.94
C GLU A 61 -5.02 -1.61 -9.00
N GLU A 62 -6.00 -1.15 -8.24
CA GLU A 62 -5.79 -0.21 -7.15
C GLU A 62 -5.79 -0.99 -5.83
N GLY A 63 -4.89 -0.62 -4.92
CA GLY A 63 -4.85 -1.22 -3.59
C GLY A 63 -4.22 -0.26 -2.60
N THR A 64 -4.78 -0.21 -1.41
CA THR A 64 -4.33 0.66 -0.33
C THR A 64 -3.83 -0.17 0.82
N THR A 65 -2.74 0.28 1.40
CA THR A 65 -2.13 -0.32 2.58
C THR A 65 -2.26 0.64 3.74
N TYR A 66 -2.64 0.11 4.90
CA TYR A 66 -2.85 0.87 6.12
C TYR A 66 -1.98 0.30 7.23
N ILE A 67 -1.34 1.19 7.98
CA ILE A 67 -0.54 0.85 9.15
C ILE A 67 -0.95 1.79 10.28
N SER A 68 -1.34 1.23 11.41
CA SER A 68 -1.64 1.97 12.64
C SER A 68 -0.46 1.87 13.61
N PHE A 69 -0.19 2.98 14.26
CA PHE A 69 0.84 3.17 15.27
C PHE A 69 0.18 3.59 16.58
N ASP A 70 0.69 3.12 17.70
CA ASP A 70 0.36 3.71 19.00
C ASP A 70 0.98 5.12 19.17
N PRO A 71 0.71 5.81 20.28
CA PRO A 71 1.30 7.11 20.56
C PRO A 71 2.83 7.11 20.60
N ASP A 72 3.43 6.00 21.04
CA ASP A 72 4.89 5.83 21.13
C ASP A 72 5.54 5.65 19.75
N GLY A 73 4.76 5.29 18.73
CA GLY A 73 5.21 5.14 17.35
C GLY A 73 5.50 3.72 16.91
N VAL A 74 4.95 2.76 17.64
CA VAL A 74 5.10 1.34 17.36
C VAL A 74 3.90 0.83 16.57
N VAL A 75 4.15 0.04 15.54
CA VAL A 75 3.11 -0.57 14.72
C VAL A 75 2.24 -1.48 15.58
N THR A 76 0.95 -1.20 15.63
CA THR A 76 -0.06 -2.02 16.31
C THR A 76 -0.87 -2.88 15.34
N LYS A 77 -1.03 -2.42 14.09
CA LYS A 77 -1.82 -3.11 13.07
C LYS A 77 -1.38 -2.75 11.67
N CYS A 78 -1.43 -3.73 10.76
CA CYS A 78 -1.20 -3.54 9.31
C CYS A 78 -2.26 -4.32 8.52
N TRP A 79 -2.90 -3.69 7.53
CA TRP A 79 -3.89 -4.33 6.65
C TRP A 79 -3.92 -3.69 5.25
N ARG A 80 -4.65 -4.33 4.32
CA ARG A 80 -4.88 -3.85 2.97
C ARG A 80 -6.37 -3.83 2.65
N ASP A 81 -6.78 -2.95 1.73
CA ASP A 81 -8.06 -3.05 1.02
C ASP A 81 -7.89 -3.75 -0.35
#